data_AF-A0A965ZAH5-F1
#
_entry.id   AF-A0A965ZAH5-F1
#
_cell.length_a   1.000
_cell.length_b   1.000
_cell.length_c   1.000
_cell.angle_alpha   90.00
_cell.angle_beta   90.00
_cell.angle_gamma   90.00
#
_symmetry.space_group_name_H-M   'P 1'
#
loop_
_entity.id
_entity.type
_entity.pdbx_description
1 polymer ?
#
loop_
_entity_poly.entity_id
_entity_poly.type
_entity_poly.pdbx_seq_one_letter_code
_entity_poly.pdbx_strand_id
1 'polypeptide(L)'
;MPASPKGPESAKAGHVGKRRAPGSAQCRVWLRNRRRYGCGGCRQEHCKLFASCGVRPCAEEHDVDFCFQCAEFPCDKTGFDEHLYRRHVEINRKLREAGVEAYDDTVNDLPRY
;
A
#
# COMPACT_ATOMS: atom_id res chain seq x y z
N MET A 1 22.64 38.43 25.51
CA MET A 1 21.63 37.81 24.60
C MET A 1 20.41 37.48 25.43
N PRO A 2 19.32 38.26 25.38
CA PRO A 2 18.16 38.00 26.23
C PRO A 2 17.37 36.81 25.67
N ALA A 3 17.25 35.77 26.50
CA ALA A 3 16.29 34.71 26.33
C ALA A 3 14.87 35.28 26.52
N SER A 4 14.00 35.04 25.55
CA SER A 4 12.58 35.40 25.60
C SER A 4 11.71 34.17 25.89
N PRO A 5 10.52 34.37 26.49
CA PRO A 5 9.84 33.40 27.31
C PRO A 5 8.79 32.54 26.57
N LYS A 6 8.37 31.48 27.26
CA LYS A 6 7.35 30.49 26.88
C LYS A 6 5.93 31.07 26.80
N GLY A 7 5.16 30.55 25.83
CA GLY A 7 3.69 30.45 25.83
C GLY A 7 3.01 31.08 24.60
N PRO A 8 1.80 30.64 24.17
CA PRO A 8 0.88 29.73 24.85
C PRO A 8 0.56 28.43 24.09
N GLU A 9 0.20 27.45 24.90
CA GLU A 9 -0.66 26.32 24.61
C GLU A 9 -1.89 26.74 23.79
N SER A 10 -2.19 26.01 22.71
CA SER A 10 -3.47 26.09 22.02
C SER A 10 -3.85 24.74 21.44
N ALA A 11 -4.74 24.09 22.20
CA ALA A 11 -5.87 23.30 21.78
C ALA A 11 -5.64 22.22 20.71
N LYS A 12 -5.65 20.98 21.21
CA LYS A 12 -5.98 19.74 20.49
C LYS A 12 -7.17 19.94 19.53
N ALA A 13 -6.94 19.80 18.24
CA ALA A 13 -7.93 19.24 17.32
C ALA A 13 -7.44 17.82 17.00
N GLY A 14 -7.74 16.88 17.89
CA GLY A 14 -7.50 15.46 17.64
C GLY A 14 -8.35 15.02 16.46
N HIS A 15 -7.72 14.87 15.29
CA HIS A 15 -8.26 13.98 14.28
C HIS A 15 -7.96 12.56 14.77
N VAL A 16 -8.79 12.08 15.70
CA VAL A 16 -8.86 10.66 16.02
C VAL A 16 -9.42 9.99 14.78
N GLY A 17 -8.51 9.54 13.90
CA GLY A 17 -8.81 8.61 12.83
C GLY A 17 -9.59 7.46 13.43
N LYS A 18 -10.87 7.36 13.08
CA LYS A 18 -11.75 6.32 13.59
C LYS A 18 -11.25 5.00 13.01
N ARG A 19 -10.44 4.27 13.78
CA ARG A 19 -10.07 2.88 13.49
C ARG A 19 -11.34 2.13 13.07
N ARG A 20 -11.43 1.77 11.78
CA ARG A 20 -12.58 1.06 11.21
C ARG A 20 -12.76 -0.26 11.98
N ALA A 21 -13.97 -0.47 12.50
CA ALA A 21 -14.33 -1.72 13.16
C ALA A 21 -14.16 -2.91 12.19
N PRO A 22 -13.76 -4.09 12.68
CA PRO A 22 -13.58 -5.31 11.89
C PRO A 22 -14.96 -5.84 11.44
N GLY A 23 -15.54 -5.23 10.40
CA GLY A 23 -16.90 -5.56 9.97
C GLY A 23 -17.38 -4.86 8.70
N SER A 24 -16.50 -4.17 7.97
CA SER A 24 -16.87 -3.50 6.72
C SER A 24 -17.28 -4.53 5.67
N ALA A 25 -18.25 -4.17 4.81
CA ALA A 25 -18.70 -5.01 3.70
C ALA A 25 -17.54 -5.43 2.77
N GLN A 26 -16.46 -4.66 2.75
CA GLN A 26 -15.24 -4.91 1.99
C GLN A 26 -14.49 -6.17 2.44
N CYS A 27 -14.35 -6.40 3.76
CA CYS A 27 -13.78 -7.65 4.29
C CYS A 27 -14.60 -8.86 3.84
N ARG A 28 -15.93 -8.73 3.79
CA ARG A 28 -16.82 -9.83 3.38
C ARG A 28 -16.67 -10.20 1.89
N VAL A 29 -16.46 -9.23 0.99
CA VAL A 29 -16.23 -9.50 -0.45
C VAL A 29 -14.85 -10.12 -0.68
N TRP A 30 -13.81 -9.66 0.02
CA TRP A 30 -12.47 -10.24 -0.06
C TRP A 30 -12.45 -11.70 0.40
N LEU A 31 -13.10 -12.00 1.53
CA LEU A 31 -13.31 -13.37 2.03
C LEU A 31 -14.12 -14.22 1.04
N ARG A 32 -15.09 -13.63 0.33
CA ARG A 32 -15.94 -14.33 -0.66
C ARG A 32 -15.16 -14.73 -1.93
N ASN A 33 -14.26 -13.89 -2.42
CA ASN A 33 -13.42 -14.20 -3.59
C ASN A 33 -12.34 -15.23 -3.25
N ARG A 34 -11.79 -15.21 -2.03
CA ARG A 34 -10.85 -16.23 -1.52
C ARG A 34 -11.43 -17.65 -1.63
N ARG A 35 -12.73 -17.79 -1.30
CA ARG A 35 -13.45 -19.07 -1.30
C ARG A 35 -13.76 -19.63 -2.69
N ARG A 36 -13.76 -18.78 -3.73
CA ARG A 36 -14.16 -19.17 -5.10
C ARG A 36 -13.00 -19.71 -5.94
N TYR A 37 -11.78 -19.25 -5.68
CA TYR A 37 -10.58 -19.63 -6.45
C TYR A 37 -9.49 -20.32 -5.61
N GLY A 38 -9.72 -20.51 -4.30
CA GLY A 38 -8.75 -21.17 -3.41
C GLY A 38 -7.38 -20.48 -3.42
N CYS A 39 -7.38 -19.14 -3.43
CA CYS A 39 -6.15 -18.35 -3.49
C CYS A 39 -5.77 -17.82 -2.09
N GLY A 40 -4.56 -18.12 -1.61
CA GLY A 40 -3.99 -17.62 -0.35
C GLY A 40 -3.63 -16.13 -0.40
N GLY A 41 -3.60 -15.57 -1.62
CA GLY A 41 -3.23 -14.20 -1.90
C GLY A 41 -1.79 -14.10 -2.36
N CYS A 42 -1.46 -12.95 -2.92
CA CYS A 42 -0.19 -12.77 -3.59
C CYS A 42 1.02 -13.02 -2.66
N ARG A 43 1.01 -12.58 -1.41
CA ARG A 43 2.18 -12.82 -0.54
C ARG A 43 2.40 -14.27 -0.08
N GLN A 44 1.51 -15.21 -0.41
CA GLN A 44 1.62 -16.62 0.01
C GLN A 44 1.92 -17.57 -1.16
N GLU A 45 1.51 -17.23 -2.37
CA GLU A 45 1.67 -18.08 -3.56
C GLU A 45 1.68 -17.24 -4.83
N HIS A 46 2.22 -17.76 -5.94
CA HIS A 46 2.10 -17.10 -7.25
C HIS A 46 0.64 -16.98 -7.68
N CYS A 47 0.31 -15.87 -8.33
CA CYS A 47 -1.08 -15.56 -8.67
C CYS A 47 -1.64 -16.55 -9.71
N LYS A 48 -2.62 -17.36 -9.31
CA LYS A 48 -3.31 -18.32 -10.20
C LYS A 48 -4.15 -17.64 -11.30
N LEU A 49 -4.58 -16.40 -11.05
CA LEU A 49 -5.46 -15.64 -11.94
C LEU A 49 -4.70 -14.71 -12.90
N PHE A 50 -3.53 -14.24 -12.49
CA PHE A 50 -2.72 -13.32 -13.27
C PHE A 50 -1.32 -13.90 -13.43
N ALA A 51 -1.25 -14.93 -14.29
CA ALA A 51 -0.05 -15.73 -14.52
C ALA A 51 1.08 -14.92 -15.19
N SER A 52 0.75 -13.84 -15.91
CA SER A 52 1.71 -12.93 -16.55
C SER A 52 2.29 -11.87 -15.60
N CYS A 53 2.05 -11.96 -14.29
CA CYS A 53 2.60 -11.02 -13.32
C CYS A 53 4.10 -11.23 -13.13
N GLY A 54 4.92 -10.32 -13.65
CA GLY A 54 6.38 -10.36 -13.46
C GLY A 54 6.85 -9.89 -12.09
N VAL A 55 6.00 -9.22 -11.32
CA VAL A 55 6.42 -8.53 -10.08
C VAL A 55 6.83 -9.48 -8.95
N ARG A 56 6.12 -10.61 -8.77
CA ARG A 56 6.49 -11.58 -7.71
C ARG A 56 7.90 -12.16 -7.94
N PRO A 57 8.18 -12.83 -9.06
CA PRO A 57 9.51 -13.43 -9.25
C PRO A 57 10.61 -12.37 -9.23
N CYS A 58 10.34 -11.16 -9.74
CA CYS A 58 11.26 -10.03 -9.67
C CYS A 58 11.54 -9.60 -8.21
N ALA A 59 10.52 -9.48 -7.37
CA ALA A 59 10.70 -9.12 -5.97
C ALA A 59 11.50 -10.18 -5.20
N GLU A 60 11.29 -11.47 -5.50
CA GLU A 60 12.04 -12.59 -4.92
C GLU A 60 13.50 -12.62 -5.39
N GLU A 61 13.76 -12.34 -6.67
CA GLU A 61 15.11 -12.28 -7.24
C GLU A 61 15.93 -11.11 -6.68
N HIS A 62 15.29 -9.96 -6.51
CA HIS A 62 15.95 -8.75 -6.01
C HIS A 62 15.94 -8.64 -4.47
N ASP A 63 15.32 -9.60 -3.76
CA ASP A 63 15.16 -9.63 -2.30
C ASP A 63 14.56 -8.32 -1.74
N VAL A 64 13.45 -7.86 -2.34
CA VAL A 64 12.74 -6.63 -1.94
C VAL A 64 11.27 -6.88 -1.65
N ASP A 65 10.74 -6.19 -0.65
CA ASP A 65 9.30 -6.24 -0.33
C ASP A 65 8.46 -5.34 -1.24
N PHE A 66 9.04 -4.24 -1.70
CA PHE A 66 8.39 -3.24 -2.53
C PHE A 66 9.29 -2.80 -3.68
N CYS A 67 8.69 -2.52 -4.83
CA CYS A 67 9.43 -2.16 -6.04
C CYS A 67 10.25 -0.88 -5.84
N PHE A 68 9.81 0.08 -5.01
CA PHE A 68 10.60 1.29 -4.75
C PHE A 68 11.93 1.04 -4.02
N GLN A 69 12.12 -0.12 -3.40
CA GLN A 69 13.37 -0.53 -2.74
C GLN A 69 14.39 -1.06 -3.76
N CYS A 70 13.95 -1.46 -4.95
CA CYS A 70 14.84 -1.90 -6.01
C CYS A 70 15.60 -0.72 -6.62
N ALA A 71 16.89 -0.91 -6.88
CA ALA A 71 17.75 0.11 -7.50
C ALA A 71 17.33 0.47 -8.94
N GLU A 72 16.67 -0.46 -9.64
CA GLU A 72 16.20 -0.27 -11.01
C GLU A 72 14.85 0.46 -11.08
N PHE A 73 14.24 0.81 -9.95
CA PHE A 73 12.93 1.45 -9.95
C PHE A 73 13.01 2.95 -10.30
N PRO A 74 12.15 3.46 -11.22
CA PRO A 74 11.07 2.77 -11.93
C PRO A 74 11.55 1.99 -13.17
N CYS A 75 11.13 0.72 -13.29
CA CYS A 75 11.40 -0.14 -14.46
C CYS A 75 10.10 -0.59 -15.14
N ASP A 76 10.18 -1.17 -16.31
CA ASP A 76 9.10 -1.64 -17.20
C ASP A 76 8.94 -3.17 -17.20
N LYS A 77 9.73 -3.89 -16.39
CA LYS A 77 9.76 -5.36 -16.26
C LYS A 77 8.56 -5.97 -15.50
N THR A 78 7.50 -5.20 -15.27
CA THR A 78 6.35 -5.62 -14.43
C THR A 78 5.34 -6.50 -15.15
N GLY A 79 5.28 -6.42 -16.49
CA GLY A 79 4.28 -7.10 -17.31
C GLY A 79 2.87 -6.48 -17.20
N PHE A 80 2.76 -5.24 -16.70
CA PHE A 80 1.51 -4.51 -16.60
C PHE A 80 1.19 -3.73 -17.88
N ASP A 81 -0.10 -3.54 -18.16
CA ASP A 81 -0.53 -2.54 -19.13
C ASP A 81 -0.21 -1.12 -18.65
N GLU A 82 -0.26 -0.14 -19.55
CA GLU A 82 0.11 1.25 -19.26
C GLU A 82 -0.64 1.84 -18.05
N HIS A 83 -1.94 1.55 -17.92
CA HIS A 83 -2.75 2.12 -16.85
C HIS A 83 -2.39 1.50 -15.50
N LEU A 84 -2.24 0.17 -15.44
CA LEU A 84 -1.76 -0.51 -14.24
C LEU A 84 -0.33 -0.10 -13.88
N TYR A 85 0.54 0.06 -14.87
CA TYR A 85 1.91 0.48 -14.70
C TYR A 85 2.01 1.86 -14.06
N ARG A 86 1.30 2.85 -14.61
CA ARG A 86 1.28 4.21 -14.07
C ARG A 86 0.85 4.23 -12.61
N ARG A 87 -0.25 3.54 -12.30
CA ARG A 87 -0.74 3.43 -10.93
C ARG A 87 0.27 2.74 -10.00
N HIS A 88 0.91 1.68 -10.47
CA HIS A 88 1.92 0.96 -9.72
C HIS A 88 3.12 1.87 -9.38
N VAL A 89 3.62 2.64 -10.34
CA VAL A 89 4.73 3.59 -10.13
C VAL A 89 4.33 4.71 -9.17
N GLU A 90 3.15 5.30 -9.36
CA GLU A 90 2.64 6.37 -8.48
C GLU A 90 2.52 5.92 -7.02
N ILE A 91 1.99 4.71 -6.78
CA ILE A 91 1.85 4.15 -5.43
C ILE A 91 3.23 3.90 -4.81
N ASN A 92 4.16 3.31 -5.55
CA ASN A 92 5.50 3.02 -5.05
C ASN A 92 6.29 4.30 -4.74
N ARG A 93 6.10 5.38 -5.50
CA ARG A 93 6.68 6.70 -5.16
C ARG A 93 6.10 7.24 -3.85
N LYS A 94 4.78 7.16 -3.67
CA LYS A 94 4.14 7.56 -2.41
C LYS A 94 4.61 6.72 -1.22
N LEU A 95 4.78 5.42 -1.41
CA LEU A 95 5.32 4.53 -0.38
C LEU A 95 6.77 4.91 -0.01
N ARG A 96 7.59 5.29 -0.98
CA ARG A 96 8.96 5.77 -0.74
C ARG A 96 8.98 7.09 0.04
N GLU A 97 8.06 8.01 -0.25
CA GLU A 97 8.00 9.34 0.35
C GLU A 97 7.38 9.32 1.76
N ALA A 98 6.24 8.66 1.93
CA ALA A 98 5.48 8.65 3.18
C ALA A 98 5.89 7.50 4.11
N GLY A 99 6.47 6.43 3.57
CA GLY A 99 6.62 5.16 4.27
C GLY A 99 5.37 4.30 4.19
N VAL A 100 5.55 2.99 4.39
CA VAL A 100 4.49 1.98 4.22
C VAL A 100 3.35 2.18 5.22
N GLU A 101 3.67 2.42 6.49
CA GLU A 101 2.67 2.56 7.56
C GLU A 101 1.81 3.81 7.38
N ALA A 102 2.43 4.97 7.13
CA ALA A 102 1.70 6.21 6.90
C ALA A 102 0.83 6.13 5.65
N TYR A 103 1.32 5.49 4.58
CA TYR A 103 0.50 5.27 3.39
C TYR A 103 -0.69 4.35 3.69
N ASP A 104 -0.51 3.27 4.44
CA ASP A 104 -1.60 2.36 4.80
C ASP A 104 -2.71 3.08 5.59
N ASP A 105 -2.33 3.90 6.57
CA ASP A 105 -3.27 4.72 7.35
C ASP A 105 -4.08 5.66 6.45
N THR A 106 -3.41 6.36 5.52
CA THR A 106 -4.12 7.29 4.63
C THR A 106 -5.10 6.58 3.71
N VAL A 107 -4.79 5.37 3.26
CA VAL A 107 -5.59 4.67 2.25
C VAL A 107 -6.69 3.82 2.88
N ASN A 108 -6.52 3.36 4.11
CA ASN A 108 -7.53 2.60 4.85
C ASN A 108 -8.80 3.41 5.14
N ASP A 109 -8.64 4.74 5.29
CA ASP A 109 -9.75 5.66 5.54
C ASP A 109 -10.47 6.11 4.26
N LEU A 110 -9.87 5.88 3.08
CA LEU A 110 -10.51 6.24 1.81
C LEU A 110 -11.67 5.27 1.48
N PRO A 111 -12.83 5.78 1.06
CA PRO A 111 -13.88 4.95 0.48
C PRO A 111 -13.32 4.22 -0.76
N ARG A 112 -13.37 2.89 -0.73
CA ARG A 112 -13.07 2.05 -1.90
C ARG A 112 -14.40 1.46 -2.37
N TYR A 113 -15.08 2.24 -3.21
CA TYR A 113 -16.45 2.04 -3.74
C TYR A 113 -17.57 2.33 -2.73
#